data_AF-A0A917V7B2-F1
#
_entry.id   AF-A0A917V7B2-F1
#
_cell.length_a   1.000
_cell.length_b   1.000
_cell.length_c   1.000
_cell.angle_alpha   90.00
_cell.angle_beta   90.00
_cell.angle_gamma   90.00
#
_symmetry.space_group_name_H-M   'P 1'
#
loop_
_entity.id
_entity.type
_entity.pdbx_description
1 polymer ?
#
loop_
_entity_poly.entity_id
_entity_poly.type
_entity_poly.pdbx_seq_one_letter_code
_entity_poly.pdbx_strand_id
1 'polypeptide(L)'
;MIRTAIPSRFMLRTVVTAVAAALLAACSTGSGSSDRTSSEPEPVPPARLSHGLPDDPVRMLFPATGAESRWTQGLDVFVRQVSRATAASCAHDHGIGLPEDVPVAFIRFFEVPDLDFIARHGLSESAQVPALETGPAATRPGSSAEVRRCLSEGAAAAKALHDSYATLQRRWFRELASVSRAPATHRALGTLPDCLAQHGVKARDEGGVMAVADALLQTAAPADIPRAGRRLGRAYATCMRPVEAVREPARLSLRTRFLAEHADEVRELRETLVPSLRSAEKEHGVSLAFPAP
;
A
#
# COMPACT_ATOMS: atom_id res chain seq x y z
N MET A 1 -12.52 23.68 -49.74
CA MET A 1 -13.54 24.50 -49.04
C MET A 1 -12.87 25.22 -47.88
N ILE A 2 -12.71 26.53 -48.07
CA ILE A 2 -12.72 27.65 -47.12
C ILE A 2 -12.16 27.42 -45.70
N ARG A 3 -10.98 28.00 -45.47
CA ARG A 3 -10.50 28.48 -44.16
C ARG A 3 -11.41 29.61 -43.66
N THR A 4 -11.70 29.63 -42.37
CA THR A 4 -12.03 30.86 -41.64
C THR A 4 -11.29 30.90 -40.31
N ALA A 5 -10.72 32.07 -40.07
CA ALA A 5 -9.91 32.44 -38.92
C ALA A 5 -10.54 33.67 -38.23
N ILE A 6 -10.07 33.96 -37.00
CA ILE A 6 -10.11 35.27 -36.30
C ILE A 6 -11.48 35.60 -35.63
N PRO A 7 -11.58 36.36 -34.50
CA PRO A 7 -10.56 37.14 -33.77
C PRO A 7 -10.47 36.96 -32.24
N SER A 8 -9.27 37.25 -31.76
CA SER A 8 -8.95 37.80 -30.43
C SER A 8 -9.44 39.26 -30.31
N ARG A 9 -10.01 39.65 -29.16
CA ARG A 9 -10.18 41.06 -28.76
C ARG A 9 -9.86 41.27 -27.28
N PHE A 10 -8.83 42.08 -27.07
CA PHE A 10 -8.60 43.09 -26.03
C PHE A 10 -9.56 43.16 -24.83
N MET A 11 -8.99 43.28 -23.62
CA MET A 11 -9.06 44.55 -22.89
C MET A 11 -7.96 44.70 -21.82
N LEU A 12 -7.59 45.97 -21.63
CA LEU A 12 -6.42 46.51 -20.96
C LEU A 12 -6.87 47.22 -19.66
N ARG A 13 -6.07 47.09 -18.58
CA ARG A 13 -5.83 48.06 -17.47
C ARG A 13 -6.95 48.56 -16.55
N THR A 14 -6.73 48.39 -15.23
CA THR A 14 -6.87 49.40 -14.13
C THR A 14 -6.21 48.78 -12.87
N VAL A 15 -5.09 49.24 -12.27
CA VAL A 15 -4.83 50.38 -11.31
C VAL A 15 -6.02 50.61 -10.36
N VAL A 16 -5.98 50.76 -9.02
CA VAL A 16 -5.11 51.38 -7.98
C VAL A 16 -5.57 50.67 -6.66
N THR A 17 -4.87 50.50 -5.52
CA THR A 17 -4.55 51.52 -4.50
C THR A 17 -3.93 50.83 -3.27
N ALA A 18 -2.84 51.38 -2.75
CA ALA A 18 -2.33 51.08 -1.43
C ALA A 18 -3.16 51.83 -0.37
N VAL A 19 -3.47 51.18 0.75
CA VAL A 19 -3.88 51.85 1.98
C VAL A 19 -2.98 51.37 3.10
N ALA A 20 -2.10 52.26 3.54
CA ALA A 20 -1.42 52.18 4.81
C ALA A 20 -2.45 52.43 5.92
N ALA A 21 -2.50 51.54 6.91
CA ALA A 21 -3.14 51.81 8.19
C ALA A 21 -2.06 51.81 9.26
N ALA A 22 -1.91 52.98 9.88
CA ALA A 22 -0.97 53.26 10.93
C ALA A 22 -1.32 52.56 12.25
N LEU A 23 -0.26 52.26 12.97
CA LEU A 23 -0.13 52.02 14.41
C LEU A 23 -1.26 52.63 15.26
N LEU A 24 -1.77 51.85 16.21
CA LEU A 24 -1.90 52.26 17.62
C LEU A 24 -2.04 51.04 18.53
N ALA A 25 -1.40 51.17 19.69
CA ALA A 25 -1.10 50.16 20.68
C ALA A 25 -2.30 49.74 21.55
N ALA A 26 -2.28 48.51 22.06
CA ALA A 26 -2.86 48.16 23.37
C ALA A 26 -2.22 46.88 23.94
N CYS A 27 -1.89 46.95 25.22
CA CYS A 27 -1.25 45.93 26.03
C CYS A 27 -2.04 44.60 26.07
N SER A 28 -1.33 43.48 26.08
CA SER A 28 -1.83 42.22 26.62
C SER A 28 -0.70 41.52 27.36
N THR A 29 -0.73 41.72 28.66
CA THR A 29 -0.04 40.94 29.70
C THR A 29 -0.35 39.45 29.55
N GLY A 30 0.72 38.64 29.63
CA GLY A 30 0.67 37.30 30.22
C GLY A 30 -0.17 36.25 29.52
N SER A 31 0.47 35.46 28.67
CA SER A 31 0.20 34.03 28.62
C SER A 31 1.55 33.34 28.58
N GLY A 32 1.81 32.56 29.62
CA GLY A 32 3.09 31.90 29.83
C GLY A 32 3.55 31.21 28.56
N SER A 33 4.82 31.44 28.22
CA SER A 33 5.57 30.58 27.32
C SER A 33 5.57 29.20 27.97
N SER A 34 4.53 28.42 27.66
CA SER A 34 4.69 26.98 27.63
C SER A 34 5.64 26.76 26.48
N ASP A 35 6.94 26.78 26.79
CA ASP A 35 7.92 25.94 26.14
C ASP A 35 7.39 24.51 26.25
N ARG A 36 6.39 24.19 25.42
CA ARG A 36 6.30 22.88 24.82
C ARG A 36 7.53 22.85 23.94
N THR A 37 8.65 22.46 24.55
CA THR A 37 9.68 21.72 23.86
C THR A 37 8.89 20.73 23.03
N SER A 38 8.73 21.03 21.74
CA SER A 38 8.11 20.13 20.80
C SER A 38 9.14 19.03 20.69
N SER A 39 9.10 18.08 21.63
CA SER A 39 9.91 16.89 21.62
C SER A 39 9.75 16.33 20.23
N GLU A 40 10.83 16.44 19.46
CA GLU A 40 10.85 15.94 18.10
C GLU A 40 10.43 14.47 18.22
N PRO A 41 9.39 14.03 17.46
CA PRO A 41 8.90 12.67 17.61
C PRO A 41 10.07 11.72 17.46
N GLU A 42 10.24 10.83 18.44
CA GLU A 42 11.31 9.84 18.44
C GLU A 42 11.34 9.13 17.08
N PRO A 43 12.53 8.98 16.46
CA PRO A 43 12.66 8.28 15.19
C PRO A 43 12.04 6.89 15.30
N VAL A 44 11.01 6.60 14.50
CA VAL A 44 10.41 5.26 14.45
C VAL A 44 11.35 4.40 13.62
N PRO A 45 11.82 3.26 14.15
CA PRO A 45 12.61 2.31 13.37
C PRO A 45 11.85 1.92 12.10
N PRO A 46 12.52 1.80 10.95
CA PRO A 46 11.89 1.29 9.75
C PRO A 46 11.36 -0.13 10.01
N ALA A 47 10.24 -0.47 9.39
CA ALA A 47 9.69 -1.81 9.44
C ALA A 47 10.72 -2.82 8.94
N ARG A 48 10.84 -3.94 9.65
CA ARG A 48 11.81 -4.99 9.36
C ARG A 48 11.24 -5.97 8.34
N LEU A 49 12.13 -6.78 7.77
CA LEU A 49 11.74 -7.96 7.00
C LEU A 49 11.83 -9.20 7.86
N SER A 50 10.85 -10.09 7.70
CA SER A 50 10.87 -11.45 8.20
C SER A 50 10.84 -12.42 7.02
N HIS A 51 11.54 -13.54 7.16
CA HIS A 51 11.50 -14.68 6.23
C HIS A 51 10.72 -15.87 6.80
N GLY A 52 10.13 -15.70 7.98
CA GLY A 52 9.33 -16.72 8.65
C GLY A 52 7.99 -16.93 7.96
N LEU A 53 7.72 -18.17 7.54
CA LEU A 53 6.42 -18.59 7.03
C LEU A 53 5.41 -18.74 8.20
N PRO A 54 4.10 -18.55 7.95
CA PRO A 54 3.09 -18.94 8.92
C PRO A 54 3.06 -20.47 9.08
N ASP A 55 2.64 -20.94 10.26
CA ASP A 55 2.47 -22.39 10.53
C ASP A 55 1.51 -23.07 9.54
N ASP A 56 0.50 -22.32 9.08
CA ASP A 56 -0.44 -22.75 8.03
C ASP A 56 -0.32 -21.81 6.82
N PRO A 57 0.17 -22.29 5.67
CA PRO A 57 0.44 -21.45 4.49
C PRO A 57 -0.81 -20.80 3.90
N VAL A 58 -2.00 -21.31 4.22
CA VAL A 58 -3.28 -20.71 3.78
C VAL A 58 -3.48 -19.30 4.35
N ARG A 59 -2.82 -18.95 5.47
CA ARG A 59 -2.87 -17.60 6.04
C ARG A 59 -2.21 -16.55 5.14
N MET A 60 -1.32 -16.96 4.23
CA MET A 60 -0.76 -16.06 3.22
C MET A 60 -1.81 -15.67 2.17
N LEU A 61 -2.84 -16.49 1.97
CA LEU A 61 -3.84 -16.32 0.92
C LEU A 61 -5.18 -15.82 1.44
N PHE A 62 -5.55 -16.22 2.66
CA PHE A 62 -6.82 -15.92 3.29
C PHE A 62 -6.62 -15.16 4.62
N PRO A 63 -6.13 -13.91 4.56
CA PRO A 63 -5.92 -13.11 5.76
C PRO A 63 -7.28 -12.76 6.39
N ALA A 64 -7.40 -13.00 7.68
CA ALA A 64 -8.56 -12.63 8.49
C ALA A 64 -8.24 -11.56 9.54
N THR A 65 -6.95 -11.42 9.89
CA THR A 65 -6.45 -10.39 10.81
C THR A 65 -5.49 -9.43 10.12
N GLY A 66 -5.35 -8.23 10.69
CA GLY A 66 -4.42 -7.23 10.15
C GLY A 66 -2.98 -7.77 10.06
N ALA A 67 -2.52 -8.44 11.12
CA ALA A 67 -1.20 -9.04 11.18
C ALA A 67 -0.96 -10.10 10.09
N GLU A 68 -1.99 -10.88 9.74
CA GLU A 68 -1.95 -11.89 8.66
C GLU A 68 -1.82 -11.26 7.28
N SER A 69 -2.37 -10.06 7.06
CA SER A 69 -2.31 -9.37 5.78
C SER A 69 -0.86 -9.17 5.29
N ARG A 70 0.11 -9.06 6.21
CA ARG A 70 1.54 -8.91 5.89
C ARG A 70 2.10 -10.12 5.14
N TRP A 71 1.58 -11.32 5.41
CA TRP A 71 1.95 -12.51 4.66
C TRP A 71 1.44 -12.44 3.21
N THR A 72 0.21 -11.98 3.00
CA THR A 72 -0.34 -11.74 1.66
C THR A 72 0.46 -10.68 0.91
N GLN A 73 0.82 -9.58 1.57
CA GLN A 73 1.68 -8.55 0.99
C GLN A 73 3.03 -9.11 0.52
N GLY A 74 3.66 -9.96 1.33
CA GLY A 74 4.93 -10.58 0.95
C GLY A 74 4.79 -11.56 -0.20
N LEU A 75 3.71 -12.33 -0.25
CA LEU A 75 3.43 -13.21 -1.39
C LEU A 75 3.24 -12.41 -2.70
N ASP A 76 2.52 -11.29 -2.66
CA ASP A 76 2.32 -10.46 -3.85
C ASP A 76 3.63 -9.80 -4.32
N VAL A 77 4.43 -9.28 -3.37
CA VAL A 77 5.76 -8.74 -3.67
C VAL A 77 6.65 -9.81 -4.28
N PHE A 78 6.62 -11.03 -3.74
CA PHE A 78 7.41 -12.14 -4.24
C PHE A 78 7.06 -12.50 -5.68
N VAL A 79 5.77 -12.63 -6.02
CA VAL A 79 5.34 -12.85 -7.41
C VAL A 79 5.82 -11.76 -8.35
N ARG A 80 5.76 -10.48 -7.92
CA ARG A 80 6.27 -9.36 -8.70
C ARG A 80 7.80 -9.40 -8.87
N GLN A 81 8.53 -9.82 -7.83
CA GLN A 81 9.98 -10.00 -7.90
C GLN A 81 10.36 -11.14 -8.85
N VAL A 82 9.64 -12.26 -8.84
CA VAL A 82 9.82 -13.36 -9.81
C VAL A 82 9.68 -12.86 -11.26
N SER A 83 8.64 -12.07 -11.54
CA SER A 83 8.45 -11.45 -12.86
C SER A 83 9.66 -10.60 -13.27
N ARG A 84 10.12 -9.72 -12.37
CA ARG A 84 11.25 -8.83 -12.64
C ARG A 84 12.57 -9.58 -12.81
N ALA A 85 12.85 -10.55 -11.95
CA ALA A 85 14.06 -11.36 -12.03
C ALA A 85 14.11 -12.13 -13.36
N THR A 86 12.98 -12.72 -13.77
CA THR A 86 12.88 -13.44 -15.04
C THR A 86 13.06 -12.50 -16.24
N ALA A 87 12.39 -11.35 -16.25
CA ALA A 87 12.55 -10.37 -17.32
C ALA A 87 13.99 -9.83 -17.40
N ALA A 88 14.61 -9.57 -16.25
CA ALA A 88 16.01 -9.14 -16.16
C ALA A 88 16.97 -10.22 -16.67
N SER A 89 16.73 -11.49 -16.36
CA SER A 89 17.51 -12.62 -16.88
C SER A 89 17.44 -12.69 -18.41
N CYS A 90 16.23 -12.65 -18.99
CA CYS A 90 16.07 -12.59 -20.45
C CYS A 90 16.82 -11.38 -21.05
N ALA A 91 16.68 -10.21 -20.44
CA ALA A 91 17.35 -9.01 -20.95
C ALA A 91 18.88 -9.15 -20.89
N HIS A 92 19.40 -9.77 -19.83
CA HIS A 92 20.81 -10.07 -19.66
C HIS A 92 21.32 -11.03 -20.75
N ASP A 93 20.61 -12.13 -21.00
CA ASP A 93 20.97 -13.11 -22.04
C ASP A 93 21.01 -12.51 -23.45
N HIS A 94 20.23 -11.45 -23.68
CA HIS A 94 20.20 -10.72 -24.94
C HIS A 94 21.07 -9.45 -24.97
N GLY A 95 21.75 -9.12 -23.86
CA GLY A 95 22.60 -7.94 -23.73
C GLY A 95 21.84 -6.61 -23.84
N ILE A 96 20.55 -6.59 -23.52
CA ILE A 96 19.69 -5.40 -23.69
C ILE A 96 19.34 -4.74 -22.36
N GLY A 97 19.15 -3.43 -22.39
CA GLY A 97 18.52 -2.69 -21.30
C GLY A 97 17.00 -2.86 -21.30
N LEU A 98 16.42 -3.02 -20.11
CA LEU A 98 14.98 -2.83 -19.88
C LEU A 98 14.69 -1.38 -19.45
N PRO A 99 13.48 -0.86 -19.72
CA PRO A 99 13.06 0.42 -19.18
C PRO A 99 13.05 0.38 -17.64
N GLU A 100 13.31 1.53 -17.02
CA GLU A 100 13.14 1.70 -15.58
C GLU A 100 11.66 1.47 -15.20
N ASP A 101 11.43 0.66 -14.18
CA ASP A 101 10.10 0.31 -13.68
C ASP A 101 9.93 0.82 -12.25
N VAL A 102 8.69 1.15 -11.88
CA VAL A 102 8.34 1.64 -10.54
C VAL A 102 8.79 0.64 -9.50
N PRO A 103 9.52 0.99 -8.41
CA PRO A 103 9.94 0.01 -7.42
C PRO A 103 8.80 -0.88 -6.88
N VAL A 104 9.09 -2.16 -6.64
CA VAL A 104 8.14 -3.04 -5.94
C VAL A 104 8.03 -2.55 -4.49
N ALA A 105 6.82 -2.51 -3.96
CA ALA A 105 6.53 -2.13 -2.60
C ALA A 105 5.51 -3.09 -2.00
N PHE A 106 5.56 -3.31 -0.69
CA PHE A 106 4.50 -3.99 0.04
C PHE A 106 3.29 -3.07 0.09
N ILE A 107 2.29 -3.37 -0.74
CA ILE A 107 1.04 -2.61 -0.83
C ILE A 107 0.08 -3.17 0.21
N ARG A 108 -0.43 -2.32 1.09
CA ARG A 108 -1.29 -2.75 2.19
C ARG A 108 -2.69 -3.10 1.69
N PHE A 109 -3.27 -4.12 2.30
CA PHE A 109 -4.66 -4.54 2.10
C PHE A 109 -5.57 -3.84 3.10
N PHE A 110 -6.25 -2.78 2.68
CA PHE A 110 -7.12 -1.99 3.56
C PHE A 110 -8.43 -2.70 3.92
N GLU A 111 -8.79 -3.78 3.23
CA GLU A 111 -9.89 -4.67 3.61
C GLU A 111 -9.60 -5.46 4.90
N VAL A 112 -8.31 -5.65 5.22
CA VAL A 112 -7.84 -6.34 6.43
C VAL A 112 -6.66 -5.54 7.02
N PRO A 113 -6.91 -4.34 7.56
CA PRO A 113 -5.84 -3.40 7.89
C PRO A 113 -5.06 -3.84 9.14
N ASP A 114 -3.73 -3.84 9.06
CA ASP A 114 -2.86 -3.97 10.25
C ASP A 114 -2.82 -2.66 11.02
N LEU A 115 -3.80 -2.44 11.90
CA LEU A 115 -3.95 -1.18 12.63
C LEU A 115 -2.74 -0.86 13.50
N ASP A 116 -2.08 -1.87 14.08
CA ASP A 116 -0.90 -1.63 14.91
C ASP A 116 0.32 -1.25 14.07
N PHE A 117 0.49 -1.86 12.90
CA PHE A 117 1.51 -1.44 11.94
C PHE A 117 1.22 -0.02 11.41
N ILE A 118 -0.03 0.27 11.05
CA ILE A 118 -0.45 1.59 10.56
C ILE A 118 -0.26 2.68 11.63
N ALA A 119 -0.56 2.38 12.90
CA ALA A 119 -0.34 3.30 14.00
C ALA A 119 1.15 3.66 14.17
N ARG A 120 2.06 2.71 13.94
CA ARG A 120 3.51 2.93 14.04
C ARG A 120 4.08 3.63 12.81
N HIS A 121 3.77 3.13 11.62
CA HIS A 121 4.45 3.49 10.36
C HIS A 121 3.62 4.41 9.45
N GLY A 122 2.46 4.90 9.90
CA GLY A 122 1.61 5.77 9.08
C GLY A 122 0.87 5.01 7.98
N LEU A 123 0.34 5.70 6.97
CA LEU A 123 -0.40 5.09 5.85
C LEU A 123 0.46 4.67 4.64
N SER A 124 1.69 5.18 4.52
CA SER A 124 2.52 5.05 3.31
C SER A 124 3.84 4.31 3.52
N GLU A 125 4.40 4.29 4.74
CA GLU A 125 5.71 3.65 4.99
C GLU A 125 5.54 2.13 5.15
N SER A 126 6.37 1.34 4.50
CA SER A 126 6.44 -0.11 4.73
C SER A 126 7.90 -0.55 4.81
N ALA A 127 8.14 -1.85 5.02
CA ALA A 127 9.49 -2.39 4.95
C ALA A 127 10.07 -2.17 3.54
N GLN A 128 11.38 -1.99 3.44
CA GLN A 128 12.03 -1.90 2.14
C GLN A 128 12.03 -3.28 1.49
N VAL A 129 11.53 -3.37 0.25
CA VAL A 129 11.61 -4.60 -0.53
C VAL A 129 13.08 -4.82 -0.92
N PRO A 130 13.65 -6.02 -0.71
CA PRO A 130 15.01 -6.31 -1.13
C PRO A 130 15.21 -5.99 -2.61
N ALA A 131 16.26 -5.23 -2.92
CA ALA A 131 16.64 -4.98 -4.30
C ALA A 131 17.06 -6.30 -4.94
N LEU A 132 16.65 -6.51 -6.20
CA LEU A 132 17.20 -7.59 -7.00
C LEU A 132 18.64 -7.24 -7.33
N GLU A 133 19.55 -8.22 -7.25
CA GLU A 133 20.91 -8.03 -7.72
C GLU A 133 20.87 -7.71 -9.22
N THR A 134 21.32 -6.51 -9.58
CA THR A 134 21.45 -6.11 -10.97
C THR A 134 22.69 -6.78 -11.55
N GLY A 135 22.49 -7.63 -12.55
CA GLY A 135 23.58 -8.23 -13.33
C GLY A 135 24.42 -7.16 -14.08
N PRO A 136 25.39 -7.60 -14.89
CA PRO A 136 26.25 -6.72 -15.68
C PRO A 136 25.45 -5.67 -16.46
N ALA A 137 26.02 -4.47 -16.61
CA ALA A 137 25.40 -3.39 -17.34
C ALA A 137 25.03 -3.81 -18.78
N ALA A 138 23.86 -3.36 -19.24
CA ALA A 138 23.41 -3.62 -20.60
C ALA A 138 24.43 -3.09 -21.62
N THR A 139 24.67 -3.87 -22.68
CA THR A 139 25.63 -3.48 -23.73
C THR A 139 24.99 -2.61 -24.80
N ARG A 140 23.65 -2.62 -24.92
CA ARG A 140 22.88 -1.79 -25.85
C ARG A 140 21.42 -1.58 -25.39
N PRO A 141 20.71 -0.59 -25.95
CA PRO A 141 19.26 -0.55 -25.84
C PRO A 141 18.60 -1.74 -26.57
N GLY A 142 17.51 -2.27 -26.02
CA GLY A 142 16.67 -3.27 -26.66
C GLY A 142 15.67 -2.64 -27.63
N SER A 143 15.38 -3.32 -28.73
CA SER A 143 14.25 -2.97 -29.59
C SER A 143 12.91 -3.22 -28.87
N SER A 144 11.84 -2.57 -29.34
CA SER A 144 10.50 -2.74 -28.76
C SER A 144 9.99 -4.19 -28.80
N ALA A 145 10.45 -5.00 -29.75
CA ALA A 145 10.10 -6.43 -29.82
C ALA A 145 10.85 -7.24 -28.75
N GLU A 146 12.15 -6.99 -28.59
CA GLU A 146 12.99 -7.68 -27.59
C GLU A 146 12.55 -7.35 -26.16
N VAL A 147 12.31 -6.07 -25.87
CA VAL A 147 11.80 -5.63 -24.57
C VAL A 147 10.46 -6.28 -24.26
N ARG A 148 9.52 -6.29 -25.22
CA ARG A 148 8.21 -6.95 -25.03
C ARG A 148 8.34 -8.44 -24.77
N ARG A 149 9.29 -9.12 -25.44
CA ARG A 149 9.52 -10.55 -25.22
C ARG A 149 9.96 -10.81 -23.78
N CYS A 150 11.00 -10.13 -23.30
CA CYS A 150 11.49 -10.33 -21.93
C CYS A 150 10.46 -9.96 -20.86
N LEU A 151 9.68 -8.88 -21.06
CA LEU A 151 8.57 -8.55 -20.16
C LEU A 151 7.47 -9.63 -20.18
N SER A 152 7.20 -10.23 -21.34
CA SER A 152 6.21 -11.31 -21.45
C SER A 152 6.67 -12.61 -20.78
N GLU A 153 7.97 -12.92 -20.83
CA GLU A 153 8.56 -14.06 -20.11
C GLU A 153 8.43 -13.87 -18.59
N GLY A 154 8.75 -12.66 -18.09
CA GLY A 154 8.53 -12.33 -16.68
C GLY A 154 7.07 -12.42 -16.25
N ALA A 155 6.15 -11.90 -17.06
CA ALA A 155 4.72 -12.01 -16.81
C ALA A 155 4.25 -13.48 -16.78
N ALA A 156 4.79 -14.33 -17.65
CA ALA A 156 4.46 -15.76 -17.67
C ALA A 156 4.96 -16.49 -16.42
N ALA A 157 6.18 -16.21 -15.94
CA ALA A 157 6.70 -16.79 -14.71
C ALA A 157 5.86 -16.40 -13.48
N ALA A 158 5.53 -15.12 -13.32
CA ALA A 158 4.65 -14.68 -12.26
C ALA A 158 3.24 -15.30 -12.35
N LYS A 159 2.71 -15.43 -13.57
CA LYS A 159 1.41 -16.06 -13.80
C LYS A 159 1.42 -17.53 -13.40
N ALA A 160 2.46 -18.29 -13.76
CA ALA A 160 2.59 -19.69 -13.40
C ALA A 160 2.57 -19.90 -11.88
N LEU A 161 3.28 -19.04 -11.13
CA LEU A 161 3.25 -19.08 -9.67
C LEU A 161 1.88 -18.71 -9.11
N HIS A 162 1.31 -17.60 -9.55
CA HIS A 162 0.05 -17.06 -9.04
C HIS A 162 -1.15 -17.96 -9.35
N ASP A 163 -1.22 -18.54 -10.55
CA ASP A 163 -2.35 -19.35 -11.00
C ASP A 163 -2.66 -20.53 -10.08
N SER A 164 -1.63 -21.08 -9.41
CA SER A 164 -1.76 -22.20 -8.46
C SER A 164 -2.74 -21.91 -7.31
N TYR A 165 -2.90 -20.65 -6.91
CA TYR A 165 -3.78 -20.25 -5.80
C TYR A 165 -4.81 -19.18 -6.18
N ALA A 166 -4.65 -18.51 -7.33
CA ALA A 166 -5.42 -17.34 -7.70
C ALA A 166 -6.94 -17.57 -7.72
N THR A 167 -7.40 -18.73 -8.16
CA THR A 167 -8.84 -19.03 -8.23
C THR A 167 -9.47 -19.07 -6.85
N LEU A 168 -8.82 -19.76 -5.90
CA LEU A 168 -9.31 -19.86 -4.53
C LEU A 168 -9.18 -18.51 -3.80
N GLN A 169 -8.08 -17.79 -4.01
CA GLN A 169 -7.88 -16.45 -3.45
C GLN A 169 -8.93 -15.44 -3.95
N ARG A 170 -9.29 -15.45 -5.24
CA ARG A 170 -10.37 -14.61 -5.77
C ARG A 170 -11.73 -14.95 -5.17
N ARG A 171 -12.03 -16.23 -4.90
CA ARG A 171 -13.26 -16.63 -4.21
C ARG A 171 -13.27 -16.07 -2.79
N TRP A 172 -12.16 -16.23 -2.07
CA TRP A 172 -12.00 -15.67 -0.73
C TRP A 172 -12.27 -14.16 -0.69
N PHE A 173 -11.63 -13.37 -1.56
CA PHE A 173 -11.82 -11.91 -1.55
C PHE A 173 -13.25 -11.48 -1.92
N ARG A 174 -13.98 -12.24 -2.74
CA ARG A 174 -15.41 -11.99 -2.99
C ARG A 174 -16.25 -12.24 -1.75
N GLU A 175 -15.99 -13.32 -1.02
CA GLU A 175 -16.65 -13.62 0.24
C GLU A 175 -16.30 -12.59 1.32
N LEU A 176 -15.03 -12.18 1.39
CA LEU A 176 -14.54 -11.18 2.33
C LEU A 176 -15.31 -9.86 2.23
N ALA A 177 -15.66 -9.44 1.01
CA ALA A 177 -16.45 -8.24 0.77
C ALA A 177 -17.85 -8.28 1.43
N SER A 178 -18.38 -9.47 1.77
CA SER A 178 -19.63 -9.60 2.52
C SER A 178 -19.51 -9.07 3.95
N VAL A 179 -18.33 -9.16 4.58
CA VAL A 179 -18.09 -8.66 5.95
C VAL A 179 -18.24 -7.14 5.99
N SER A 180 -17.73 -6.45 4.97
CA SER A 180 -17.85 -4.99 4.86
C SER A 180 -19.30 -4.52 4.70
N ARG A 181 -20.18 -5.37 4.14
CA ARG A 181 -21.61 -5.10 3.94
C ARG A 181 -22.49 -5.55 5.10
N ALA A 182 -21.92 -6.19 6.12
CA ALA A 182 -22.70 -6.65 7.26
C ALA A 182 -23.30 -5.47 8.05
N PRO A 183 -24.55 -5.55 8.53
CA PRO A 183 -25.17 -4.45 9.28
C PRO A 183 -24.38 -4.00 10.52
N ALA A 184 -23.72 -4.94 11.20
CA ALA A 184 -22.87 -4.62 12.35
C ALA A 184 -21.65 -3.77 11.94
N THR A 185 -21.02 -4.13 10.81
CA THR A 185 -19.92 -3.35 10.23
C THR A 185 -20.36 -1.96 9.82
N HIS A 186 -21.51 -1.82 9.15
CA HIS A 186 -22.05 -0.51 8.78
C HIS A 186 -22.33 0.38 10.00
N ARG A 187 -22.89 -0.19 11.08
CA ARG A 187 -23.10 0.57 12.33
C ARG A 187 -21.78 1.04 12.93
N ALA A 188 -20.76 0.18 12.97
CA ALA A 188 -19.45 0.55 13.49
C ALA A 188 -18.77 1.63 12.63
N LEU A 189 -18.85 1.53 11.30
CA LEU A 189 -18.36 2.55 10.38
C LEU A 189 -19.07 3.90 10.56
N GLY A 190 -20.33 3.90 10.99
CA GLY A 190 -21.09 5.12 11.26
C GLY A 190 -20.45 6.05 12.29
N THR A 191 -19.57 5.54 13.16
CA THR A 191 -18.87 6.35 14.18
C THR A 191 -17.55 6.94 13.67
N LEU A 192 -17.09 6.54 12.48
CA LEU A 192 -15.79 6.90 11.93
C LEU A 192 -15.64 8.42 11.69
N PRO A 193 -16.63 9.14 11.09
CA PRO A 193 -16.48 10.57 10.82
C PRO A 193 -16.21 11.41 12.07
N ASP A 194 -16.94 11.15 13.15
CA ASP A 194 -16.82 11.92 14.39
C ASP A 194 -15.47 11.69 15.06
N CYS A 195 -14.99 10.44 15.07
CA CYS A 195 -13.65 10.13 15.56
C CYS A 195 -12.56 10.80 14.72
N LEU A 196 -12.64 10.71 13.39
CA LEU A 196 -11.66 11.32 12.49
C LEU A 196 -11.63 12.86 12.67
N ALA A 197 -12.80 13.49 12.83
CA ALA A 197 -12.91 14.92 13.09
C ALA A 197 -12.23 15.34 14.41
N GLN A 198 -12.34 14.54 15.48
CA GLN A 198 -11.63 14.79 16.75
C GLN A 198 -10.11 14.74 16.59
N HIS A 199 -9.61 13.97 15.62
CA HIS A 199 -8.19 13.93 15.26
C HIS A 199 -7.80 14.94 14.17
N GLY A 200 -8.70 15.84 13.77
CA GLY A 200 -8.46 16.86 12.74
C GLY A 200 -8.40 16.30 11.31
N VAL A 201 -8.88 15.08 11.08
CA VAL A 201 -8.94 14.44 9.76
C VAL A 201 -10.33 14.66 9.16
N LYS A 202 -10.40 15.44 8.07
CA LYS A 202 -11.65 15.72 7.37
C LYS A 202 -11.96 14.60 6.37
N ALA A 203 -12.58 13.52 6.85
CA ALA A 203 -13.03 12.41 6.02
C ALA A 203 -14.34 11.80 6.56
N ARG A 204 -15.17 11.27 5.65
CA ARG A 204 -16.49 10.68 5.99
C ARG A 204 -16.46 9.15 6.05
N ASP A 205 -15.43 8.53 5.48
CA ASP A 205 -15.29 7.10 5.38
C ASP A 205 -13.81 6.75 5.15
N GLU A 206 -13.52 5.45 5.05
CA GLU A 206 -12.18 4.93 4.78
C GLU A 206 -11.61 5.49 3.45
N GLY A 207 -12.43 5.63 2.42
CA GLY A 207 -12.02 6.20 1.12
C GLY A 207 -11.62 7.67 1.22
N GLY A 208 -12.35 8.46 2.02
CA GLY A 208 -12.01 9.84 2.33
C GLY A 208 -10.67 9.97 3.06
N VAL A 209 -10.34 9.02 3.94
CA VAL A 209 -9.01 9.00 4.59
C VAL A 209 -7.91 8.74 3.56
N MET A 210 -8.13 7.80 2.63
CA MET A 210 -7.16 7.54 1.55
C MET A 210 -6.98 8.77 0.65
N ALA A 211 -8.06 9.49 0.31
CA ALA A 211 -7.96 10.73 -0.44
C ALA A 211 -7.14 11.81 0.31
N VAL A 212 -7.25 11.89 1.64
CA VAL A 212 -6.40 12.77 2.46
C VAL A 212 -4.94 12.33 2.43
N ALA A 213 -4.68 11.02 2.49
CA ALA A 213 -3.32 10.48 2.39
C ALA A 213 -2.69 10.76 1.02
N ASP A 214 -3.45 10.60 -0.07
CA ASP A 214 -2.99 10.90 -1.43
C ASP A 214 -2.71 12.40 -1.60
N ALA A 215 -3.59 13.26 -1.12
CA ALA A 215 -3.38 14.71 -1.14
C ALA A 215 -2.12 15.11 -0.35
N LEU A 216 -1.86 14.45 0.79
CA LEU A 216 -0.65 14.67 1.57
C LEU A 216 0.60 14.32 0.76
N LEU A 217 0.63 13.16 0.09
CA LEU A 217 1.76 12.72 -0.73
C LEU A 217 2.03 13.66 -1.93
N GLN A 218 0.98 14.30 -2.46
CA GLN A 218 1.08 15.20 -3.61
C GLN A 218 1.47 16.63 -3.24
N THR A 219 1.17 17.10 -2.03
CA THR A 219 1.26 18.53 -1.69
C THR A 219 2.25 18.85 -0.56
N ALA A 220 2.59 17.89 0.30
CA ALA A 220 3.53 18.12 1.39
C ALA A 220 4.97 18.15 0.88
N ALA A 221 5.82 18.90 1.57
CA ALA A 221 7.26 18.81 1.34
C ALA A 221 7.75 17.40 1.70
N PRO A 222 8.73 16.81 0.96
CA PRO A 222 9.21 15.45 1.21
C PRO A 222 9.64 15.18 2.66
N ALA A 223 10.22 16.18 3.34
CA ALA A 223 10.63 16.08 4.74
C ALA A 223 9.44 15.95 5.72
N ASP A 224 8.27 16.46 5.36
CA ASP A 224 7.08 16.46 6.23
C ASP A 224 6.22 15.20 6.07
N ILE A 225 6.33 14.52 4.92
CA ILE A 225 5.53 13.33 4.58
C ILE A 225 5.60 12.25 5.68
N PRO A 226 6.78 11.84 6.18
CA PRO A 226 6.85 10.80 7.22
C PRO A 226 6.08 11.17 8.49
N ARG A 227 6.28 12.40 9.00
CA ARG A 227 5.64 12.88 10.23
C ARG A 227 4.12 12.99 10.05
N ALA A 228 3.68 13.61 8.95
CA ALA A 228 2.26 13.80 8.67
C ALA A 228 1.56 12.47 8.38
N GLY A 229 2.21 11.56 7.65
CA GLY A 229 1.72 10.22 7.36
C GLY A 229 1.55 9.37 8.63
N ARG A 230 2.52 9.42 9.56
CA ARG A 230 2.39 8.76 10.88
C ARG A 230 1.27 9.33 11.73
N ARG A 231 1.07 10.66 11.72
CA ARG A 231 -0.05 11.30 12.43
C ARG A 231 -1.39 10.83 11.87
N LEU A 232 -1.53 10.81 10.54
CA LEU A 232 -2.75 10.34 9.87
C LEU A 232 -2.99 8.84 10.13
N GLY A 233 -1.96 8.00 10.06
CA GLY A 233 -2.07 6.57 10.38
C GLY A 233 -2.48 6.30 11.82
N ARG A 234 -1.94 7.03 12.81
CA ARG A 234 -2.40 6.92 14.21
C ARG A 234 -3.87 7.29 14.40
N ALA A 235 -4.32 8.37 13.74
CA ALA A 235 -5.72 8.78 13.79
C ALA A 235 -6.62 7.70 13.17
N TYR A 236 -6.26 7.23 11.97
CA TYR A 236 -6.97 6.15 11.29
C TYR A 236 -7.02 4.87 12.14
N ALA A 237 -5.89 4.40 12.65
CA ALA A 237 -5.81 3.20 13.48
C ALA A 237 -6.65 3.32 14.76
N THR A 238 -6.61 4.47 15.42
CA THR A 238 -7.42 4.74 16.62
C THR A 238 -8.91 4.64 16.29
N CYS A 239 -9.36 5.29 15.21
CA CYS A 239 -10.77 5.33 14.84
C CYS A 239 -11.28 4.02 14.22
N MET A 240 -10.41 3.22 13.62
CA MET A 240 -10.77 1.94 13.02
C MET A 240 -10.78 0.78 14.01
N ARG A 241 -10.15 0.90 15.18
CA ARG A 241 -10.15 -0.17 16.20
C ARG A 241 -11.55 -0.68 16.56
N PRO A 242 -12.55 0.17 16.83
CA PRO A 242 -13.92 -0.29 17.07
C PRO A 242 -14.55 -1.00 15.88
N VAL A 243 -14.20 -0.61 14.65
CA VAL A 243 -14.69 -1.23 13.42
C VAL A 243 -14.06 -2.62 13.23
N GLU A 244 -12.76 -2.74 13.45
CA GLU A 244 -12.04 -4.01 13.32
C GLU A 244 -12.39 -4.99 14.46
N ALA A 245 -12.75 -4.50 15.64
CA ALA A 245 -13.31 -5.33 16.71
C ALA A 245 -14.61 -6.05 16.29
N VAL A 246 -15.34 -5.53 15.29
CA VAL A 246 -16.51 -6.17 14.69
C VAL A 246 -16.13 -7.02 13.47
N ARG A 247 -15.29 -6.48 12.57
CA ARG A 247 -14.94 -7.15 11.31
C ARG A 247 -14.06 -8.38 11.51
N GLU A 248 -13.09 -8.34 12.43
CA GLU A 248 -12.11 -9.41 12.59
C GLU A 248 -12.74 -10.75 13.03
N PRO A 249 -13.61 -10.81 14.07
CA PRO A 249 -14.32 -12.04 14.40
C PRO A 249 -15.19 -12.58 13.26
N ALA A 250 -15.81 -11.68 12.48
CA ALA A 250 -16.60 -12.04 11.32
C ALA A 250 -15.73 -12.64 10.20
N ARG A 251 -14.55 -12.06 9.92
CA ARG A 251 -13.58 -12.62 8.97
C ARG A 251 -13.04 -13.97 9.42
N LEU A 252 -12.75 -14.14 10.71
CA LEU A 252 -12.29 -15.43 11.26
C LEU A 252 -13.35 -16.52 11.11
N SER A 253 -14.61 -16.21 11.41
CA SER A 253 -15.73 -17.13 11.23
C SER A 253 -15.95 -17.46 9.76
N LEU A 254 -15.89 -16.44 8.89
CA LEU A 254 -15.97 -16.61 7.44
C LEU A 254 -14.85 -17.50 6.90
N ARG A 255 -13.60 -17.29 7.34
CA ARG A 255 -12.46 -18.11 6.96
C ARG A 255 -12.65 -19.56 7.37
N THR A 256 -13.09 -19.80 8.61
CA THR A 256 -13.34 -21.15 9.11
C THR A 256 -14.32 -21.90 8.22
N ARG A 257 -15.44 -21.25 7.86
CA ARG A 257 -16.42 -21.81 6.94
C ARG A 257 -15.84 -22.01 5.54
N PHE A 258 -15.18 -21.00 4.99
CA PHE A 258 -14.57 -21.05 3.65
C PHE A 258 -13.56 -22.20 3.51
N LEU A 259 -12.71 -22.40 4.51
CA LEU A 259 -11.74 -23.50 4.53
C LEU A 259 -12.43 -24.87 4.61
N ALA A 260 -13.57 -24.98 5.28
CA ALA A 260 -14.35 -26.22 5.34
C ALA A 260 -15.08 -26.50 4.01
N GLU A 261 -15.66 -25.47 3.38
CA GLU A 261 -16.34 -25.56 2.09
C GLU A 261 -15.39 -25.88 0.93
N HIS A 262 -14.11 -25.52 1.06
CA HIS A 262 -13.05 -25.75 0.06
C HIS A 262 -11.96 -26.71 0.57
N ALA A 263 -12.31 -27.68 1.41
CA ALA A 263 -11.34 -28.50 2.12
C ALA A 263 -10.35 -29.24 1.20
N ASP A 264 -10.83 -29.73 0.05
CA ASP A 264 -10.00 -30.44 -0.93
C ASP A 264 -9.01 -29.50 -1.63
N GLU A 265 -9.47 -28.36 -2.15
CA GLU A 265 -8.59 -27.37 -2.77
C GLU A 265 -7.59 -26.79 -1.76
N VAL A 266 -8.01 -26.61 -0.51
CA VAL A 266 -7.13 -26.15 0.58
C VAL A 266 -6.07 -27.19 0.94
N ARG A 267 -6.40 -28.48 0.92
CA ARG A 267 -5.43 -29.55 1.15
C ARG A 267 -4.36 -29.57 0.06
N GLU A 268 -4.78 -29.55 -1.21
CA GLU A 268 -3.86 -29.48 -2.35
C GLU A 268 -2.94 -28.25 -2.24
N LEU A 269 -3.51 -27.10 -1.89
CA LEU A 269 -2.78 -25.86 -1.68
C LEU A 269 -1.71 -25.99 -0.58
N ARG A 270 -2.04 -26.61 0.56
CA ARG A 270 -1.07 -26.82 1.65
C ARG A 270 0.09 -27.72 1.23
N GLU A 271 -0.19 -28.72 0.40
CA GLU A 271 0.83 -29.65 -0.11
C GLU A 271 1.74 -29.01 -1.16
N THR A 272 1.22 -28.07 -1.95
CA THR A 272 1.91 -27.56 -3.16
C THR A 272 2.50 -26.16 -3.01
N LEU A 273 1.89 -25.28 -2.21
CA LEU A 273 2.24 -23.85 -2.19
C LEU A 273 3.67 -23.60 -1.72
N VAL A 274 4.04 -24.11 -0.54
CA VAL A 274 5.37 -23.87 0.03
C VAL A 274 6.47 -24.47 -0.85
N PRO A 275 6.37 -25.73 -1.33
CA PRO A 275 7.34 -26.26 -2.29
C PRO A 275 7.47 -25.42 -3.57
N SER A 276 6.35 -24.92 -4.11
CA SER A 276 6.36 -24.06 -5.30
C SER A 276 7.09 -22.74 -5.04
N LEU A 277 6.80 -22.07 -3.92
CA LEU A 277 7.48 -20.83 -3.52
C LEU A 277 8.99 -21.04 -3.34
N ARG A 278 9.41 -22.11 -2.66
CA ARG A 278 10.84 -22.44 -2.47
C ARG A 278 11.53 -22.76 -3.79
N SER A 279 10.84 -23.41 -4.72
CA SER A 279 11.38 -23.69 -6.05
C SER A 279 11.60 -22.40 -6.83
N ALA A 280 10.64 -21.47 -6.80
CA ALA A 280 10.76 -20.16 -7.43
C ALA A 280 11.87 -19.30 -6.80
N GLU A 281 12.06 -19.34 -5.48
CA GLU A 281 13.18 -18.67 -4.80
C GLU A 281 14.52 -19.13 -5.39
N LYS A 282 14.70 -20.45 -5.50
CA LYS A 282 15.93 -21.06 -6.03
C LYS A 282 16.13 -20.77 -7.52
N GLU A 283 15.07 -20.88 -8.31
CA GLU A 283 15.14 -20.73 -9.77
C GLU A 283 15.45 -19.29 -10.19
N HIS A 284 14.86 -18.31 -9.51
CA HIS A 284 14.95 -16.90 -9.92
C HIS A 284 15.85 -16.05 -9.03
N GLY A 285 16.51 -16.64 -8.02
CA GLY A 285 17.41 -15.92 -7.13
C GLY A 285 16.71 -14.83 -6.31
N VAL A 286 15.44 -15.05 -5.96
CA VAL A 286 14.61 -14.12 -5.17
C VAL A 286 14.32 -14.72 -3.80
N SER A 287 14.05 -13.88 -2.81
CA SER A 287 13.75 -14.32 -1.44
C SER A 287 12.37 -13.84 -1.02
N LEU A 288 11.53 -14.76 -0.55
CA LEU A 288 10.25 -14.44 0.05
C LEU A 288 10.48 -13.72 1.38
N ALA A 289 9.88 -12.54 1.51
CA ALA A 289 10.02 -11.69 2.68
C ALA A 289 8.68 -11.02 3.01
N PHE A 290 8.46 -10.77 4.30
CA PHE A 290 7.23 -10.22 4.85
C PHE A 290 7.54 -8.99 5.70
N PRO A 291 6.71 -7.94 5.65
CA PRO A 291 6.80 -6.86 6.63
C PRO A 291 6.64 -7.40 8.06
N ALA A 292 7.50 -6.95 8.97
CA ALA A 292 7.45 -7.24 10.38
C ALA A 292 7.49 -5.95 11.20
N PRO A 293 6.94 -5.93 12.44
CA PRO A 293 6.96 -4.77 13.32
C PRO A 293 8.39 -4.36 13.70
#